data_AF-A0A1D1VL14-F1
#
_entry.id   AF-A0A1D1VL14-F1
#
_cell.length_a   1.000
_cell.length_b   1.000
_cell.length_c   1.000
_cell.angle_alpha   90.00
_cell.angle_beta   90.00
_cell.angle_gamma   90.00
#
_symmetry.space_group_name_H-M   'P 1'
#
loop_
_entity.id
_entity.type
_entity.pdbx_description
1 polymer ?
#
loop_
_entity_poly.entity_id
_entity_poly.type
_entity_poly.pdbx_seq_one_letter_code
_entity_poly.pdbx_strand_id
1 'polypeptide(L)'
;MIVRILLNIGASRFFQKGNMRVSAPKNIKQKYTVERIVGHEGQKGLGTHILYHVKWYGYPESKNTWEPEESLLQSGDAIAEYWRTVNCLKEYDSRRKRGETYKSKKEASKEFQRLINGLSSILKEDP
;
A
#
# COMPACT_ATOMS: atom_id res chain seq x y z
N MET A 1 12.79 23.50 -18.71
CA MET A 1 12.56 22.81 -17.42
C MET A 1 12.28 21.35 -17.72
N ILE A 2 13.31 20.52 -17.58
CA ILE A 2 13.37 19.21 -18.23
C ILE A 2 12.57 18.19 -17.43
N VAL A 3 11.53 17.68 -18.08
CA VAL A 3 10.67 16.57 -17.66
C VAL A 3 11.34 15.27 -18.11
N ARG A 4 11.53 14.32 -17.20
CA ARG A 4 11.68 12.89 -17.54
C ARG A 4 10.93 12.06 -16.50
N ILE A 5 9.62 11.95 -16.75
CA ILE A 5 8.76 10.87 -16.27
C ILE A 5 9.10 9.68 -17.17
N LEU A 6 9.87 8.71 -16.70
CA LEU A 6 10.07 7.46 -17.44
C LEU A 6 9.09 6.41 -16.91
N LEU A 7 7.91 6.38 -17.53
CA LEU A 7 7.23 5.11 -17.79
C LEU A 7 8.19 4.24 -18.60
N ASN A 8 8.57 3.09 -18.06
CA ASN A 8 9.29 2.09 -18.85
C ASN A 8 8.68 0.71 -18.57
N ILE A 9 7.55 0.45 -19.22
CA ILE A 9 7.07 -0.92 -19.44
C ILE A 9 7.56 -1.31 -20.84
N GLY A 10 8.47 -2.28 -20.88
CA GLY A 10 8.67 -3.20 -22.01
C GLY A 10 9.46 -2.68 -23.20
N ALA A 11 10.74 -3.04 -23.28
CA ALA A 11 11.46 -3.08 -24.55
C ALA A 11 12.27 -4.38 -24.64
N SER A 12 11.74 -5.35 -25.39
CA SER A 12 12.49 -6.49 -25.90
C SER A 12 12.59 -6.42 -27.43
N ARG A 13 13.82 -6.65 -27.89
CA ARG A 13 14.31 -7.05 -29.23
C ARG A 13 14.96 -5.97 -30.08
N PHE A 14 16.29 -5.95 -29.95
CA PHE A 14 17.30 -6.12 -31.01
C PHE A 14 16.97 -5.58 -32.41
N PHE A 15 17.73 -4.55 -32.80
CA PHE A 15 18.13 -4.32 -34.19
C PHE A 15 19.57 -3.80 -34.19
N GLN A 16 20.46 -4.46 -34.94
CA GLN A 16 21.85 -4.03 -35.09
C GLN A 16 22.20 -4.01 -36.57
N LYS A 17 22.60 -2.84 -37.06
CA LYS A 17 23.59 -2.66 -38.15
C LYS A 17 23.97 -1.18 -38.26
N GLY A 18 25.27 -0.89 -38.23
CA GLY A 18 25.84 0.38 -38.72
C GLY A 18 26.72 1.12 -37.74
N ASN A 19 28.01 1.26 -38.10
CA ASN A 19 29.04 2.03 -37.41
C ASN A 19 28.66 3.50 -37.17
N MET A 20 28.49 3.88 -35.90
CA MET A 20 28.72 5.25 -35.43
C MET A 20 29.40 5.16 -34.06
N ARG A 21 30.59 5.74 -33.91
CA ARG A 21 31.19 6.01 -32.59
C ARG A 21 30.37 7.11 -31.91
N VAL A 22 29.22 6.75 -31.37
CA VAL A 22 28.51 7.59 -30.40
C VAL A 22 29.22 7.37 -29.08
N SER A 23 29.90 8.38 -28.56
CA SER A 23 30.28 8.40 -27.15
C SER A 23 29.01 8.15 -26.36
N ALA A 24 28.94 6.97 -25.73
CA ALA A 24 27.75 6.53 -25.00
C ALA A 24 27.27 7.71 -24.13
N PRO A 25 26.00 8.14 -24.22
CA PRO A 25 25.52 9.21 -23.38
C PRO A 25 25.77 8.75 -21.95
N LYS A 26 26.65 9.48 -21.23
CA LYS A 26 26.88 9.23 -19.81
C LYS A 26 25.51 9.30 -19.17
N ASN A 27 24.99 8.15 -18.75
CA ASN A 27 23.76 8.04 -18.00
C ASN A 27 24.05 8.65 -16.64
N ILE A 28 23.98 9.98 -16.57
CA ILE A 28 24.07 10.73 -15.33
C ILE A 28 22.79 10.36 -14.58
N LYS A 29 22.89 9.35 -13.73
CA LYS A 29 21.87 8.99 -12.74
C LYS A 29 21.73 10.21 -11.80
N GLN A 30 20.92 11.18 -12.21
CA GLN A 30 20.62 12.36 -11.42
C GLN A 30 19.87 11.89 -10.17
N LYS A 31 20.44 12.21 -9.00
CA LYS A 31 19.85 11.91 -7.70
C LYS A 31 18.80 12.98 -7.40
N TYR A 32 17.59 12.55 -7.07
CA TYR A 32 16.52 13.42 -6.62
C TYR A 32 16.24 13.16 -5.13
N THR A 33 15.88 14.21 -4.39
CA THR A 33 15.53 14.09 -2.98
C THR A 33 14.06 13.66 -2.85
N VAL A 34 13.84 12.53 -2.20
CA VAL A 34 12.51 12.07 -1.80
C VAL A 34 12.01 12.95 -0.66
N GLU A 35 10.80 13.48 -0.80
CA GLU A 35 10.12 14.20 0.29
C GLU A 35 9.38 13.21 1.19
N ARG A 36 8.55 12.34 0.59
CA ARG A 36 7.82 11.27 1.29
C ARG A 36 7.34 10.19 0.31
N ILE A 37 7.01 9.02 0.85
CA ILE A 37 6.30 7.98 0.12
C ILE A 37 4.81 8.14 0.39
N VAL A 38 3.99 8.21 -0.67
CA VAL A 38 2.54 8.40 -0.56
C VAL A 38 1.76 7.10 -0.75
N GLY A 39 2.38 6.09 -1.35
CA GLY A 39 1.72 4.84 -1.68
C GLY A 39 2.72 3.72 -1.98
N HIS A 40 2.22 2.49 -1.97
CA HIS A 40 2.93 1.33 -2.50
C HIS A 40 1.97 0.44 -3.29
N GLU A 41 2.52 -0.28 -4.25
CA GLU A 41 1.87 -1.34 -4.98
C GLU A 41 2.71 -2.62 -4.84
N GLY A 42 2.04 -3.76 -4.72
CA GLY A 42 2.65 -5.03 -4.35
C GLY A 42 2.57 -5.33 -2.86
N GLN A 43 3.02 -6.53 -2.47
CA GLN A 43 2.98 -6.97 -1.08
C GLN A 43 4.38 -7.28 -0.57
N LYS A 44 4.72 -6.70 0.57
CA LYS A 44 5.98 -7.00 1.26
C LYS A 44 5.97 -8.44 1.75
N GLY A 45 6.96 -9.22 1.32
CA GLY A 45 7.19 -10.59 1.80
C GLY A 45 6.70 -11.73 0.90
N LEU A 46 6.02 -11.45 -0.23
CA LEU A 46 5.59 -12.49 -1.19
C LEU A 46 6.52 -12.66 -2.41
N GLY A 47 7.76 -12.14 -2.33
CA GLY A 47 8.70 -12.20 -3.45
C GLY A 47 8.31 -11.35 -4.66
N THR A 48 7.28 -10.50 -4.55
CA THR A 48 6.91 -9.52 -5.58
C THR A 48 7.72 -8.24 -5.42
N HIS A 49 8.15 -7.65 -6.53
CA HIS A 49 8.76 -6.31 -6.51
C HIS A 49 7.76 -5.27 -6.03
N ILE A 50 8.17 -4.42 -5.08
CA ILE A 50 7.36 -3.33 -4.55
C ILE A 50 7.67 -2.07 -5.36
N LEU A 51 6.61 -1.42 -5.83
CA LEU A 51 6.70 -0.07 -6.40
C LEU A 51 6.20 0.93 -5.37
N TYR A 52 6.92 2.03 -5.22
CA TYR A 52 6.59 3.12 -4.31
C TYR A 52 6.15 4.34 -5.09
N HIS A 53 5.03 4.93 -4.70
CA HIS A 53 4.59 6.20 -5.24
C HIS A 53 5.28 7.32 -4.46
N VAL A 54 6.20 8.02 -5.14
CA VAL A 54 7.15 8.94 -4.52
C VAL A 54 6.68 10.38 -4.70
N LYS A 55 6.63 11.13 -3.60
CA LYS A 55 6.55 12.59 -3.62
C LYS A 55 7.96 13.17 -3.64
N TRP A 56 8.27 13.89 -4.71
CA TRP A 56 9.58 14.51 -4.91
C TRP A 56 9.66 15.89 -4.25
N TYR A 57 10.79 16.19 -3.61
CA TYR A 57 11.01 17.47 -2.96
C TYR A 57 11.00 18.62 -3.97
N GLY A 58 10.23 19.67 -3.70
CA GLY A 58 10.14 20.86 -4.57
C GLY A 58 9.31 20.66 -5.85
N TYR A 59 8.71 19.50 -6.07
CA TYR A 59 7.79 19.25 -7.18
C TYR A 59 6.34 19.11 -6.69
N PRO A 60 5.33 19.48 -7.51
CA PRO A 60 3.93 19.26 -7.15
C PRO A 60 3.58 17.76 -7.19
N GLU A 61 2.48 17.39 -6.53
CA GLU A 61 2.02 15.99 -6.45
C GLU A 61 1.66 15.40 -7.83
N SER A 62 1.33 16.24 -8.80
CA SER A 62 1.11 15.82 -10.20
C SER A 62 2.37 15.27 -10.89
N LYS A 63 3.55 15.40 -10.26
CA LYS A 63 4.82 14.84 -10.72
C LYS A 63 5.27 13.64 -9.91
N ASN A 64 4.43 13.11 -9.03
CA ASN A 64 4.75 11.88 -8.33
C ASN A 64 4.89 10.73 -9.34
N THR A 65 5.81 9.82 -9.05
CA THR A 65 6.11 8.67 -9.92
C THR A 65 6.17 7.38 -9.11
N TRP A 66 5.95 6.26 -9.79
CA TRP A 66 6.09 4.92 -9.24
C TRP A 66 7.51 4.43 -9.46
N GLU A 67 8.29 4.32 -8.39
CA GLU A 67 9.69 3.92 -8.42
C GLU A 67 9.88 2.57 -7.71
N PRO A 68 10.75 1.69 -8.24
CA PRO A 68 11.08 0.44 -7.57
C PRO A 68 11.96 0.68 -6.33
N GLU A 69 11.97 -0.26 -5.38
CA GLU A 69 12.74 -0.17 -4.13
C GLU A 69 14.23 0.10 -4.38
N GLU A 70 14.78 -0.48 -5.45
CA GLU A 70 16.17 -0.32 -5.86
C GLU A 70 16.52 1.11 -6.29
N SER A 71 15.54 1.89 -6.76
CA SER A 71 15.72 3.32 -7.07
C SER A 71 15.78 4.18 -5.80
N LEU A 72 15.28 3.68 -4.67
CA LEU A 72 15.11 4.43 -3.42
C LEU A 72 16.07 3.99 -2.31
N LEU A 73 17.13 3.25 -2.63
CA LEU A 73 18.13 2.75 -1.68
C LEU A 73 18.74 3.84 -0.77
N GLN A 74 18.81 5.09 -1.24
CA GLN A 74 19.33 6.24 -0.48
C GLN A 74 18.25 6.95 0.36
N SER A 75 17.00 6.50 0.30
CA SER A 75 15.84 7.10 0.95
C SER A 75 15.13 6.10 1.87
N GLY A 76 15.91 5.22 2.51
CA GLY A 76 15.41 4.20 3.43
C GLY A 76 14.59 4.76 4.59
N ASP A 77 14.91 5.96 5.07
CA ASP A 77 14.17 6.61 6.16
C ASP A 77 12.72 6.92 5.77
N ALA A 78 12.50 7.43 4.55
CA ALA A 78 11.16 7.72 4.03
C ALA A 78 10.32 6.45 3.83
N ILE A 79 10.97 5.36 3.39
CA ILE A 79 10.32 4.04 3.27
C ILE A 79 9.96 3.50 4.66
N ALA A 80 10.87 3.60 5.62
CA ALA A 80 10.64 3.12 6.98
C ALA A 80 9.48 3.87 7.66
N GLU A 81 9.43 5.19 7.50
CA GLU A 81 8.35 6.02 8.02
C GLU A 81 6.99 5.67 7.40
N TYR A 82 6.98 5.48 6.09
CA TYR A 82 5.79 5.03 5.38
C TYR A 82 5.24 3.70 5.93
N TRP A 83 6.09 2.69 6.08
CA TRP A 83 5.67 1.39 6.60
C TRP A 83 5.23 1.43 8.06
N ARG A 84 5.83 2.29 8.90
CA ARG A 84 5.36 2.52 10.28
C ARG A 84 3.91 2.99 10.28
N THR A 85 3.59 3.99 9.45
CA THR A 85 2.23 4.54 9.34
C THR A 85 1.25 3.51 8.79
N VAL A 86 1.61 2.82 7.70
CA VAL A 86 0.77 1.78 7.08
C VAL A 86 0.44 0.65 8.06
N ASN A 87 1.43 0.18 8.82
CA ASN A 87 1.22 -0.90 9.79
C ASN A 87 0.34 -0.44 10.97
N CYS A 88 0.54 0.78 11.46
CA CYS A 88 -0.30 1.35 12.51
C CYS A 88 -1.77 1.46 12.06
N LEU A 89 -2.02 1.93 10.83
CA LEU A 89 -3.37 2.02 10.26
C LEU A 89 -4.02 0.62 10.12
N LYS A 90 -3.27 -0.37 9.62
CA LYS A 90 -3.74 -1.76 9.54
C LYS A 90 -4.14 -2.31 10.91
N GLU A 91 -3.33 -2.03 11.94
CA GLU A 91 -3.64 -2.47 13.30
C GLU A 91 -4.89 -1.77 13.85
N TYR A 92 -5.00 -0.45 13.66
CA TYR A 92 -6.17 0.33 14.05
C TYR A 92 -7.46 -0.22 13.42
N ASP A 93 -7.47 -0.46 12.11
CA ASP A 93 -8.62 -1.02 11.40
C ASP A 93 -8.97 -2.43 11.89
N SER A 94 -7.96 -3.26 12.19
CA SER A 94 -8.18 -4.61 12.72
C SER A 94 -8.86 -4.57 14.10
N ARG A 95 -8.45 -3.64 14.98
CA ARG A 95 -9.04 -3.44 16.31
C ARG A 95 -10.47 -2.94 16.20
N ARG A 96 -10.73 -2.00 15.29
CA ARG A 96 -12.09 -1.48 15.04
C ARG A 96 -13.04 -2.60 14.58
N LYS A 97 -12.64 -3.40 13.58
CA LYS A 97 -13.41 -4.56 13.11
C LYS A 97 -13.68 -5.58 14.22
N ARG A 98 -12.69 -5.84 15.09
CA ARG A 98 -12.86 -6.71 16.26
C ARG A 98 -13.89 -6.14 17.24
N GLY A 99 -13.88 -4.84 17.48
CA GLY A 99 -14.87 -4.17 18.32
C GLY A 99 -16.29 -4.26 17.76
N GLU A 100 -16.45 -4.09 16.45
CA GLU A 100 -17.74 -4.23 15.75
C GLU A 100 -18.30 -5.66 15.83
N THR A 101 -17.45 -6.67 15.58
CA THR A 101 -17.85 -8.08 15.71
C THR A 101 -18.22 -8.46 17.15
N TYR A 102 -17.51 -7.94 18.15
CA TYR A 102 -17.86 -8.14 19.57
C TYR A 102 -19.23 -7.53 19.90
N LYS A 103 -19.50 -6.31 19.46
CA LYS A 103 -20.81 -5.65 19.67
C LYS A 103 -21.95 -6.46 19.03
N SER A 104 -21.77 -6.91 17.79
CA SER A 104 -22.76 -7.74 17.08
C SER A 104 -23.02 -9.06 17.81
N LYS A 105 -21.97 -9.78 18.24
CA LYS A 105 -22.11 -11.02 19.02
C LYS A 105 -22.83 -10.81 20.35
N LYS A 106 -22.53 -9.70 21.05
CA LYS A 106 -23.19 -9.36 22.32
C LYS A 106 -24.68 -9.11 22.13
N GLU A 107 -25.08 -8.43 21.05
CA GLU A 107 -26.49 -8.17 20.78
C GLU A 107 -27.24 -9.45 20.37
N ALA A 108 -26.64 -10.29 19.53
CA ALA A 108 -27.20 -11.61 19.18
C ALA A 108 -27.41 -12.50 20.43
N SER A 109 -26.46 -12.48 21.37
CA SER A 109 -26.58 -13.24 22.62
C SER A 109 -27.73 -12.74 23.50
N LYS A 110 -27.95 -11.42 23.57
CA LYS A 110 -29.10 -10.87 24.31
C LYS A 110 -30.42 -11.26 23.65
N GLU A 111 -30.52 -11.17 22.34
CA GLU A 111 -31.71 -11.56 21.60
C GLU A 111 -32.02 -13.04 21.79
N PHE A 112 -31.01 -13.91 21.72
CA PHE A 112 -31.19 -15.33 22.01
C PHE A 112 -31.72 -15.57 23.43
N GLN A 113 -31.16 -14.88 24.43
CA GLN A 113 -31.64 -15.01 25.81
C GLN A 113 -33.09 -14.50 25.98
N ARG A 114 -33.46 -13.41 25.29
CA ARG A 114 -34.84 -12.91 25.26
C ARG A 114 -35.79 -13.96 24.68
N LEU A 115 -35.41 -14.60 23.59
CA LEU A 115 -36.20 -15.67 22.95
C LEU A 115 -36.39 -16.88 23.87
N ILE A 116 -35.31 -17.34 24.49
CA ILE A 116 -35.37 -18.46 25.45
C ILE A 116 -36.29 -18.15 26.62
N ASN A 117 -36.16 -16.95 27.20
CA ASN A 117 -37.02 -16.53 28.31
C ASN A 117 -38.50 -16.44 27.88
N GLY A 118 -38.78 -15.96 26.66
CA GLY A 118 -40.14 -15.89 26.11
C GLY A 118 -40.78 -17.27 25.91
N LEU A 119 -40.05 -18.22 25.30
CA LEU A 119 -40.53 -19.59 25.10
C LEU A 119 -40.81 -20.32 26.41
N SER A 120 -39.95 -20.12 27.43
CA SER A 120 -40.17 -20.69 28.76
C SER A 120 -41.46 -20.18 29.43
N SER A 121 -41.95 -19.00 29.06
CA SER A 121 -43.20 -18.46 29.58
C SER A 121 -44.42 -19.11 28.93
N ILE A 122 -44.31 -19.51 27.66
CA ILE A 122 -45.42 -20.11 26.89
C ILE A 122 -45.68 -21.56 27.32
N LEU A 123 -44.62 -22.32 27.65
CA LEU A 123 -44.73 -23.73 28.03
C LEU A 123 -45.16 -23.99 29.48
N LYS A 124 -45.42 -22.94 30.27
CA LYS A 124 -45.81 -23.05 31.69
C LYS A 124 -47.32 -22.80 31.93
N GLU A 125 -48.09 -22.57 30.88
CA GLU A 125 -49.53 -22.34 30.93
C GLU A 125 -50.22 -23.53 30.27
N ASP A 126 -50.44 -24.62 31.01
CA ASP A 126 -51.49 -25.61 30.72
C ASP A 126 -51.71 -26.46 32.00
N PRO A 127 -52.78 -26.21 32.78
CA PRO A 127 -53.20 -27.06 33.90
C PRO A 127 -53.88 -28.37 33.47
#